data_AF-A0A7C3TYW5-F1
#
_entry.id   AF-A0A7C3TYW5-F1
#
_cell.length_a   1.000
_cell.length_b   1.000
_cell.length_c   1.000
_cell.angle_alpha   90.00
_cell.angle_beta   90.00
_cell.angle_gamma   90.00
#
_symmetry.space_group_name_H-M   'P 1'
#
loop_
_entity.id
_entity.type
_entity.pdbx_description
1 polymer ?
#
loop_
_entity_poly.entity_id
_entity_poly.type
_entity_poly.pdbx_seq_one_letter_code
_entity_poly.pdbx_strand_id
1 'polypeptide(L)'
;MDPVDRYDRLEAYCPHLGMLLTFAYCRRSQGSLPCRNLIGCWEERIPVSAFLKEHFSDEALKSLLGSPPKTRLERILENLDPLRSEKTSEKGS
;
A
#
# COMPACT_ATOMS: atom_id res chain seq x y z
N MET A 1 -7.08 0.02 -21.35
CA MET A 1 -6.95 -0.85 -20.16
C MET A 1 -5.47 -0.91 -19.87
N ASP A 2 -5.03 -0.39 -18.72
CA ASP A 2 -3.61 -0.42 -18.39
C ASP A 2 -3.19 -1.86 -18.03
N PRO A 3 -1.97 -2.31 -18.38
CA PRO A 3 -1.47 -3.64 -17.98
C PRO A 3 -1.64 -3.93 -16.48
N VAL A 4 -1.50 -2.91 -15.62
CA VAL A 4 -1.63 -3.05 -14.17
C VAL A 4 -3.06 -3.38 -13.71
N ASP A 5 -4.07 -3.08 -14.52
CA ASP A 5 -5.49 -3.29 -14.20
C ASP A 5 -5.99 -4.69 -14.62
N ARG A 6 -5.12 -5.55 -15.16
CA ARG A 6 -5.47 -6.85 -15.76
C ARG A 6 -6.35 -7.73 -14.86
N TYR A 7 -6.10 -7.71 -13.56
CA TYR A 7 -6.78 -8.56 -12.59
C TYR A 7 -7.81 -7.81 -11.74
N ASP A 8 -8.00 -6.50 -11.96
CA ASP A 8 -8.74 -5.61 -11.06
C ASP A 8 -10.20 -6.04 -10.81
N ARG A 9 -10.81 -6.79 -11.73
CA ARG A 9 -12.18 -7.28 -11.60
C ARG A 9 -12.32 -8.60 -10.83
N LEU A 10 -11.22 -9.29 -10.57
CA LEU A 10 -11.26 -10.51 -9.76
C LEU A 10 -11.58 -10.14 -8.32
N GLU A 11 -12.30 -11.02 -7.64
CA GLU A 11 -12.68 -10.84 -6.24
C GLU A 11 -12.10 -11.96 -5.37
N ALA A 12 -11.75 -11.64 -4.12
CA ALA A 12 -11.31 -12.61 -3.12
C ALA A 12 -11.83 -12.22 -1.74
N TYR A 13 -12.08 -13.22 -0.88
CA TYR A 13 -12.48 -12.98 0.50
C TYR A 13 -11.30 -12.48 1.32
N CYS A 14 -11.47 -11.33 1.97
CA CYS A 14 -10.46 -10.76 2.84
C CYS A 14 -10.73 -11.20 4.30
N PRO A 15 -9.85 -12.00 4.93
CA PRO A 15 -10.06 -12.43 6.31
C PRO A 15 -9.92 -11.28 7.32
N HIS A 16 -9.23 -10.19 6.97
CA HIS A 16 -9.07 -9.03 7.83
C HIS A 16 -10.32 -8.13 7.88
N LEU A 17 -11.04 -8.01 6.76
CA LEU A 17 -12.24 -7.16 6.66
C LEU A 17 -13.55 -7.97 6.68
N GLY A 18 -13.47 -9.29 6.57
CA GLY A 18 -14.63 -10.17 6.61
C GLY A 18 -15.55 -10.07 5.39
N MET A 19 -15.05 -9.60 4.24
CA MET A 19 -15.85 -9.35 3.04
C MET A 19 -15.11 -9.69 1.74
N LEU A 20 -15.85 -9.84 0.65
CA LEU A 20 -15.30 -9.93 -0.71
C LEU A 20 -14.78 -8.55 -1.15
N LEU A 21 -13.57 -8.54 -1.70
CA LEU A 21 -12.92 -7.35 -2.22
C LEU A 21 -12.36 -7.64 -3.60
N THR A 22 -12.32 -6.62 -4.44
CA THR A 22 -11.68 -6.69 -5.74
C THR A 22 -10.15 -6.64 -5.61
N PHE A 23 -9.45 -7.24 -6.58
CA PHE A 23 -8.00 -7.07 -6.68
C PHE A 23 -7.62 -5.60 -6.79
N ALA A 24 -8.45 -4.80 -7.48
CA ALA A 24 -8.31 -3.36 -7.60
C ALA A 24 -8.22 -2.67 -6.23
N TYR A 25 -9.09 -3.08 -5.29
CA TYR A 25 -9.06 -2.58 -3.92
C TYR A 25 -7.76 -2.97 -3.23
N CYS A 26 -7.39 -4.25 -3.28
CA CYS A 26 -6.17 -4.73 -2.63
C CYS A 26 -4.90 -4.07 -3.20
N ARG A 27 -4.85 -3.83 -4.50
CA ARG A 27 -3.71 -3.22 -5.20
C ARG A 27 -3.49 -1.74 -4.84
N ARG A 28 -4.57 -1.01 -4.51
CA ARG A 28 -4.54 0.43 -4.22
C ARG A 28 -4.74 0.77 -2.73
N SER A 29 -4.79 -0.24 -1.87
CA SER A 29 -5.17 -0.08 -0.46
C SER A 29 -4.22 0.80 0.35
N GLN A 30 -2.97 0.98 -0.07
CA GLN A 30 -1.98 1.84 0.61
C GLN A 30 -1.52 2.99 -0.31
N GLY A 31 -2.43 3.55 -1.12
CA GLY A 31 -2.10 4.59 -2.08
C GLY A 31 -1.32 4.03 -3.27
N SER A 32 -0.01 4.26 -3.31
CA SER A 32 0.88 3.74 -4.36
C SER A 32 1.34 2.30 -4.13
N LEU A 33 1.00 1.70 -2.97
CA LEU A 33 1.38 0.34 -2.61
C LEU A 33 0.16 -0.58 -2.45
N PRO A 34 0.31 -1.88 -2.75
CA PRO A 34 -0.73 -2.86 -2.53
C PRO A 34 -0.82 -3.24 -1.05
N CYS A 35 -1.87 -3.96 -0.68
CA CYS A 35 -2.02 -4.58 0.64
C CYS A 35 -0.80 -5.47 0.97
N ARG A 36 -0.36 -5.47 2.23
CA ARG A 36 0.76 -6.32 2.69
C ARG A 36 0.50 -7.82 2.51
N ASN A 37 -0.76 -8.25 2.60
CA ASN A 37 -1.13 -9.66 2.45
C ASN A 37 -1.49 -10.03 1.00
N LEU A 38 -1.16 -9.18 0.02
CA LEU A 38 -1.57 -9.39 -1.38
C LEU A 38 -1.09 -10.74 -1.91
N ILE A 39 0.16 -11.13 -1.61
CA ILE A 39 0.72 -12.41 -2.05
C ILE A 39 -0.12 -13.57 -1.50
N GLY A 40 -0.26 -13.65 -0.17
CA GLY A 40 -1.01 -14.74 0.47
C GLY A 40 -2.48 -14.82 0.08
N CYS A 41 -3.14 -13.69 -0.22
CA CYS A 41 -4.54 -13.69 -0.64
C CYS A 41 -4.75 -14.08 -2.12
N TRP A 42 -3.75 -13.89 -2.98
CA TRP A 42 -3.93 -13.92 -4.44
C TRP A 42 -3.03 -14.91 -5.18
N GLU A 43 -2.02 -15.50 -4.54
CA GLU A 43 -1.07 -16.43 -5.17
C GLU A 43 -1.74 -17.68 -5.77
N GLU A 44 -2.82 -18.18 -5.15
CA GLU A 44 -3.59 -19.31 -5.70
C GLU A 44 -4.54 -18.90 -6.85
N ARG A 45 -4.76 -17.61 -7.05
CA ARG A 45 -5.74 -17.07 -8.02
C ARG A 45 -5.09 -16.50 -9.27
N ILE A 46 -3.92 -15.87 -9.10
CA ILE A 46 -3.17 -15.20 -10.16
C ILE A 46 -1.66 -15.34 -9.90
N PRO A 47 -0.80 -15.13 -10.91
CA PRO A 47 0.64 -15.07 -10.72
C PRO A 47 1.06 -13.75 -10.04
N VAL A 48 0.61 -13.52 -8.79
CA VAL A 48 0.74 -12.26 -8.05
C VAL A 48 2.20 -11.86 -7.84
N SER A 49 3.10 -12.83 -7.62
CA SER A 49 4.54 -12.59 -7.46
C SER A 49 5.18 -12.04 -8.74
N ALA A 50 4.75 -12.52 -9.91
CA ALA A 50 5.20 -12.00 -11.19
C ALA A 50 4.60 -10.61 -11.46
N PHE A 51 3.30 -10.44 -11.18
CA PHE A 51 2.61 -9.16 -11.29
C PHE A 51 3.30 -8.07 -10.45
N LEU A 52 3.68 -8.39 -9.20
CA LEU A 52 4.36 -7.45 -8.33
C LEU A 52 5.72 -7.02 -8.90
N LYS A 53 6.52 -7.97 -9.40
CA LYS A 53 7.82 -7.69 -10.03
C LYS A 53 7.70 -6.89 -11.33
N GLU A 54 6.60 -7.06 -12.08
CA GLU A 54 6.36 -6.36 -13.34
C GLU A 54 5.93 -4.90 -13.13
N HIS A 55 5.21 -4.62 -12.05
CA HIS A 55 4.53 -3.32 -11.87
C HIS A 55 5.00 -2.48 -10.68
N PHE A 56 5.82 -3.01 -9.78
CA PHE A 56 6.34 -2.29 -8.60
C PHE A 56 7.86 -2.36 -8.56
N SER A 57 8.49 -1.30 -8.03
CA SER A 57 9.95 -1.29 -7.86
C SER A 57 10.38 -2.21 -6.71
N ASP A 58 11.61 -2.70 -6.77
CA ASP A 58 12.18 -3.53 -5.71
C ASP A 58 12.21 -2.83 -4.35
N GLU A 59 12.41 -1.50 -4.33
CA GLU A 59 12.39 -0.68 -3.11
C GLU A 59 10.98 -0.63 -2.51
N ALA A 60 9.97 -0.45 -3.35
CA ALA A 60 8.56 -0.48 -2.96
C ALA A 60 8.17 -1.84 -2.36
N LEU A 61 8.58 -2.92 -3.01
CA LEU A 61 8.34 -4.28 -2.54
C LEU A 61 9.10 -4.60 -1.24
N LYS A 62 10.36 -4.17 -1.11
CA LYS A 62 11.13 -4.30 0.13
C LYS A 62 10.49 -3.53 1.28
N SER A 63 9.98 -2.32 1.04
CA SER A 63 9.26 -1.55 2.06
C SER A 63 7.98 -2.26 2.53
N LEU A 64 7.25 -2.86 1.59
CA LEU A 64 6.02 -3.61 1.84
C LEU A 64 6.25 -4.89 2.66
N LEU A 65 7.27 -5.67 2.28
CA LEU A 65 7.56 -7.00 2.83
C LEU A 65 8.50 -6.96 4.04
N GLY A 66 9.41 -5.98 4.10
CA GLY A 66 10.49 -5.90 5.08
C GLY A 66 10.19 -5.02 6.30
N SER A 67 9.17 -4.17 6.26
CA SER A 67 8.81 -3.37 7.44
C SER A 67 7.97 -4.20 8.40
N PRO A 68 8.22 -4.18 9.74
CA PRO A 68 7.24 -4.66 10.70
C PRO A 68 5.89 -3.95 10.49
N PRO A 69 4.75 -4.55 10.87
CA PRO A 69 3.46 -3.89 10.74
C PRO A 69 3.53 -2.59 11.53
N LYS A 70 3.47 -1.44 10.84
CA LYS A 70 3.38 -0.14 11.50
C LYS A 70 2.23 -0.22 12.48
N THR A 71 2.53 0.01 13.74
CA THR A 71 1.57 -0.04 14.83
C THR A 71 0.44 0.95 14.54
N ARG A 72 -0.73 0.68 15.10
CA ARG A 72 -1.92 1.56 14.94
C ARG A 72 -1.62 3.01 15.35
N LEU A 73 -0.60 3.23 16.20
CA LEU A 73 -0.10 4.52 16.66
C LEU A 73 0.69 5.28 15.58
N GLU A 74 1.61 4.62 14.88
CA GLU A 74 2.40 5.24 13.80
C GLU A 74 1.52 5.76 12.67
N ARG A 75 0.44 5.04 12.36
CA ARG A 75 -0.54 5.46 11.34
C ARG A 75 -1.36 6.68 11.78
N ILE A 76 -1.58 6.87 13.08
CA ILE A 76 -2.22 8.08 13.61
C ILE A 76 -1.25 9.25 13.55
N LEU A 77 0.02 9.04 13.91
CA LEU A 77 1.07 10.07 13.85
C LEU A 77 1.30 10.59 12.42
N GLU A 78 1.29 9.73 11.39
CA GLU A 78 1.38 10.17 9.97
C GLU A 78 0.19 11.02 9.51
N ASN A 79 -0.98 10.86 10.14
CA ASN A 79 -2.18 11.68 9.87
C ASN A 79 -2.26 12.92 10.78
N LEU A 80 -1.30 13.10 11.71
CA LEU A 80 -1.23 14.20 12.65
C LEU A 80 -0.07 15.17 12.36
N ASP A 81 0.46 15.18 11.14
CA ASP A 81 1.39 16.24 10.70
C ASP A 81 0.69 17.35 9.89
N PRO A 82 -0.20 18.18 10.50
CA PRO A 82 -0.35 19.54 10.08
C PRO A 82 0.50 20.43 11.00
N LEU A 83 1.42 21.17 10.37
CA LEU A 83 2.07 22.39 10.89
C LEU A 83 3.36 22.21 11.71
N ARG A 84 4.47 21.80 11.06
CA ARG A 84 5.79 22.29 11.48
C ARG A 84 6.68 22.75 10.32
N SER A 85 6.27 23.83 9.68
CA SER A 85 7.16 24.87 9.14
C SER A 85 6.56 26.22 9.54
N GLU A 86 7.21 27.22 10.15
CA GLU A 86 8.53 27.46 10.71
C GLU A 86 8.28 28.72 11.59
N LYS A 87 8.80 28.77 12.82
CA LYS A 87 8.98 30.05 13.52
C LYS A 87 10.48 30.33 13.64
N THR A 88 10.82 31.53 13.17
CA THR A 88 11.92 32.43 13.53
C THR A 88 13.35 32.11 13.10
N SER A 89 13.86 32.92 12.16
CA SER A 89 15.16 33.58 12.32
C SER A 89 15.12 35.01 11.75
N GLU A 90 15.73 35.93 12.50
CA GLU A 90 15.72 37.39 12.39
C GLU A 90 16.71 37.95 11.34
N LYS A 91 16.35 39.04 10.62
CA LYS A 91 17.08 40.34 10.54
C LYS A 91 16.69 41.20 9.33
N GLY A 92 16.46 42.50 9.62
CA GLY A 92 16.87 43.62 8.75
C GLY A 92 15.79 44.27 7.89
N SER A 93 15.17 45.36 8.36
CA SER A 93 15.56 46.76 8.08
C SER A 93 14.50 47.73 8.57
#